data_AF-A0A1A9GBY6-F1
#
_entry.id   AF-A0A1A9GBY6-F1
#
_cell.length_a   1.000
_cell.length_b   1.000
_cell.length_c   1.000
_cell.angle_alpha   90.00
_cell.angle_beta   90.00
_cell.angle_gamma   90.00
#
_symmetry.space_group_name_H-M   'P 1'
#
loop_
_entity.id
_entity.type
_entity.pdbx_description
1 polymer ?
#
loop_
_entity_poly.entity_id
_entity_poly.type
_entity_poly.pdbx_seq_one_letter_code
_entity_poly.pdbx_strand_id
1 'polypeptide(L)'
;MVLMKQFVPEPLPEPDDPSFNDLHRACLLWVYYLRAESEVKKQAFLYEAARHLMVLEPCGDEGEQVYAQVWEAIRRRELARASVKTNAGYKYVEATDEGSFSAFKVIAY
;
A
#
# COMPACT_ATOMS: atom_id res chain seq x y z
N MET A 1 -29.85 -20.51 4.43
CA MET A 1 -29.38 -19.18 4.88
C MET A 1 -27.91 -19.30 5.23
N VAL A 2 -27.02 -18.74 4.40
CA VAL A 2 -25.59 -18.69 4.72
C VAL A 2 -25.38 -17.45 5.59
N LEU A 3 -25.05 -17.67 6.86
CA LEU A 3 -24.65 -16.61 7.78
C LEU A 3 -23.39 -15.95 7.22
N MET A 4 -23.53 -14.79 6.58
CA MET A 4 -22.38 -13.93 6.30
C MET A 4 -21.82 -13.48 7.64
N LYS A 5 -20.73 -14.13 8.10
CA LYS A 5 -19.92 -13.63 9.21
C LYS A 5 -19.46 -12.22 8.83
N GLN A 6 -20.03 -11.23 9.48
CA GLN A 6 -19.62 -9.84 9.38
C GLN A 6 -18.20 -9.77 9.95
N PHE A 7 -17.21 -9.81 9.06
CA PHE A 7 -15.81 -9.77 9.45
C PHE A 7 -15.48 -8.31 9.75
N VAL A 8 -15.38 -7.99 11.04
CA VAL A 8 -14.86 -6.70 11.48
C VAL A 8 -13.37 -6.71 11.14
N PRO A 9 -12.85 -5.78 10.33
CA PRO A 9 -11.43 -5.69 10.07
C PRO A 9 -10.71 -5.57 11.42
N GLU A 10 -9.74 -6.45 11.67
CA GLU A 10 -8.91 -6.31 12.85
C GLU A 10 -8.24 -4.93 12.81
N PRO A 11 -8.16 -4.23 13.96
CA PRO A 11 -7.45 -2.97 14.05
C PRO A 11 -6.06 -3.15 13.46
N LEU A 12 -5.63 -2.20 12.62
CA LEU A 12 -4.25 -2.17 12.18
C LEU A 12 -3.35 -2.18 13.43
N PRO A 13 -2.34 -3.05 13.49
CA PRO A 13 -1.38 -3.04 14.58
C PRO A 13 -0.73 -1.66 14.66
N GLU A 14 -0.41 -1.25 15.89
CA GLU A 14 0.25 0.03 16.10
C GLU A 14 1.59 0.08 15.37
N PRO A 15 1.93 1.23 14.77
CA PRO A 15 3.08 1.35 13.87
C PRO A 15 4.44 1.02 14.49
N ASP A 16 4.53 0.91 15.82
CA ASP A 16 5.78 0.73 16.57
C ASP A 16 5.86 -0.61 17.32
N ASP A 17 5.05 -1.62 16.96
CA ASP A 17 5.20 -2.96 17.53
C ASP A 17 6.42 -3.68 16.92
N PRO A 18 7.52 -3.88 17.67
CA PRO A 18 8.74 -4.51 17.15
C PRO A 18 8.57 -5.99 16.82
N SER A 19 7.44 -6.61 17.20
CA SER A 19 7.10 -7.98 16.84
C SER A 19 6.37 -8.09 15.49
N PHE A 20 5.96 -6.96 14.90
CA PHE A 20 5.23 -6.92 13.65
C PHE A 20 6.19 -6.73 12.47
N ASN A 21 6.42 -7.82 11.74
CA ASN A 21 7.22 -7.81 10.51
C ASN A 21 6.60 -6.80 9.51
N ASP A 22 7.34 -5.77 9.14
CA ASP A 22 6.92 -4.76 8.17
C ASP A 22 6.47 -5.40 6.82
N LEU A 23 7.01 -6.57 6.44
CA LEU A 23 6.52 -7.34 5.29
C LEU A 23 5.08 -7.82 5.52
N HIS A 24 4.78 -8.33 6.71
CA HIS A 24 3.42 -8.74 7.06
C HIS A 24 2.45 -7.55 7.01
N ARG A 25 2.91 -6.35 7.40
CA ARG A 25 2.13 -5.12 7.27
C ARG A 25 1.88 -4.73 5.82
N ALA A 26 2.90 -4.83 4.96
CA ALA A 26 2.74 -4.61 3.51
C ALA A 26 1.75 -5.62 2.89
N CYS A 27 1.84 -6.90 3.28
CA CYS A 27 0.89 -7.94 2.87
C CYS A 27 -0.54 -7.62 3.32
N LEU A 28 -0.73 -7.19 4.56
CA LEU A 28 -2.06 -6.83 5.08
C LEU A 28 -2.65 -5.62 4.33
N LEU A 29 -1.84 -4.60 4.07
CA LEU A 29 -2.25 -3.43 3.29
C LEU A 29 -2.60 -3.81 1.85
N TRP A 30 -1.88 -4.75 1.25
CA TRP A 30 -2.22 -5.30 -0.06
C TRP A 30 -3.57 -6.02 -0.06
N VAL A 31 -3.84 -6.86 0.96
CA VAL A 31 -5.16 -7.49 1.13
C VAL A 31 -6.27 -6.44 1.30
N TYR A 32 -6.02 -5.38 2.06
CA TYR A 32 -6.97 -4.27 2.22
C TYR A 32 -7.21 -3.50 0.93
N TYR A 33 -6.18 -3.30 0.12
CA TYR A 33 -6.33 -2.75 -1.23
C TYR A 33 -7.26 -3.63 -2.10
N LEU A 34 -7.03 -4.94 -2.15
CA LEU A 34 -7.81 -5.87 -2.96
C LEU A 34 -9.29 -5.92 -2.55
N ARG A 35 -9.59 -5.64 -1.29
CA ARG A 35 -10.95 -5.66 -0.73
C ARG A 35 -11.62 -4.29 -0.67
N ALA A 36 -10.90 -3.21 -0.94
CA ALA A 36 -11.44 -1.86 -0.80
C ALA A 36 -12.46 -1.55 -1.90
N GLU A 37 -13.65 -1.12 -1.47
CA GLU A 37 -14.76 -0.79 -2.37
C GLU A 37 -14.61 0.59 -3.02
N SER A 38 -13.95 1.54 -2.35
CA SER A 38 -13.77 2.91 -2.86
C SER A 38 -12.37 3.15 -3.40
N GLU A 39 -12.28 3.91 -4.49
CA GLU A 39 -10.99 4.27 -5.08
C GLU A 39 -10.12 5.08 -4.13
N VAL A 40 -10.71 5.92 -3.28
CA VAL A 40 -9.97 6.68 -2.25
C VAL A 40 -9.26 5.72 -1.28
N LYS A 41 -9.96 4.69 -0.79
CA LYS A 41 -9.35 3.68 0.09
C LYS A 41 -8.29 2.88 -0.64
N LYS A 42 -8.55 2.47 -1.89
CA LYS A 42 -7.57 1.77 -2.70
C LYS A 42 -6.29 2.58 -2.91
N GLN A 43 -6.40 3.88 -3.18
CA GLN A 43 -5.22 4.73 -3.33
C GLN A 43 -4.46 4.86 -2.01
N ALA A 44 -5.14 5.03 -0.89
CA ALA A 44 -4.51 5.09 0.43
C ALA A 44 -3.77 3.79 0.78
N PHE A 45 -4.39 2.63 0.56
CA PHE A 45 -3.76 1.34 0.83
C PHE A 45 -2.58 1.04 -0.08
N LEU A 46 -2.67 1.34 -1.38
CA LEU A 46 -1.53 1.19 -2.29
C LEU A 46 -0.36 2.10 -1.92
N TYR A 47 -0.66 3.37 -1.59
CA TYR A 47 0.36 4.32 -1.17
C TYR A 47 1.09 3.82 0.08
N GLU A 48 0.36 3.40 1.11
CA GLU A 48 1.00 2.89 2.33
C GLU A 48 1.72 1.55 2.10
N ALA A 49 1.15 0.62 1.31
CA ALA A 49 1.82 -0.65 0.98
C ALA A 49 3.16 -0.41 0.27
N ALA A 50 3.18 0.43 -0.78
CA ALA A 50 4.39 0.78 -1.51
C ALA A 50 5.40 1.51 -0.62
N ARG A 51 4.94 2.43 0.24
CA ARG A 51 5.80 3.13 1.20
C ARG A 51 6.50 2.15 2.15
N HIS A 52 5.81 1.12 2.65
CA HIS A 52 6.43 0.10 3.49
C HIS A 52 7.44 -0.75 2.70
N LEU A 53 7.09 -1.17 1.48
CA LEU A 53 7.97 -1.95 0.62
C LEU A 53 9.27 -1.20 0.25
N MET A 54 9.21 0.12 0.07
CA MET A 54 10.39 0.96 -0.14
C MET A 54 11.35 0.99 1.05
N VAL A 55 10.83 0.88 2.28
CA VAL A 55 11.67 0.88 3.50
C VAL A 55 12.29 -0.49 3.73
N LEU A 56 11.57 -1.56 3.37
CA LEU A 56 11.95 -2.93 3.64
C LEU A 56 13.00 -3.50 2.70
N GLU A 57 12.97 -3.09 1.43
CA GLU A 57 13.72 -3.75 0.33
C GLU A 57 13.59 -5.29 0.43
N PRO A 58 12.36 -5.82 0.39
CA PRO A 58 12.12 -7.20 0.76
C PRO A 58 12.87 -8.16 -0.16
N CYS A 59 13.58 -9.13 0.43
CA CYS A 59 14.31 -10.16 -0.27
C CYS A 59 13.67 -11.55 -0.08
N GLY A 60 13.69 -12.37 -1.14
CA GLY A 60 13.10 -13.71 -1.16
C GLY A 60 11.69 -13.76 -1.77
N ASP A 61 11.27 -14.96 -2.15
CA ASP A 61 10.14 -15.22 -3.05
C ASP A 61 8.84 -14.51 -2.65
N GLU A 62 8.44 -14.54 -1.37
CA GLU A 62 7.19 -13.93 -0.89
C GLU A 62 7.25 -12.39 -0.97
N GLY A 63 8.37 -11.82 -0.54
CA GLY A 63 8.60 -10.37 -0.55
C GLY A 63 8.64 -9.80 -1.97
N GLU A 64 9.38 -10.48 -2.85
CA GLU A 64 9.48 -10.13 -4.27
C GLU A 64 8.14 -10.25 -5.00
N GLN A 65 7.34 -11.26 -4.67
CA GLN A 65 6.01 -11.43 -5.25
C GLN A 65 5.05 -10.31 -4.84
N VAL A 66 5.03 -9.92 -3.57
CA VAL A 66 4.20 -8.80 -3.09
C VAL A 66 4.67 -7.49 -3.71
N TYR A 67 5.98 -7.29 -3.78
CA TYR A 67 6.58 -6.13 -4.43
C TYR A 67 6.13 -5.99 -5.89
N ALA A 68 6.27 -7.05 -6.68
CA ALA A 68 5.87 -7.07 -8.09
C ALA A 68 4.37 -6.80 -8.27
N GLN A 69 3.51 -7.36 -7.41
CA GLN A 69 2.07 -7.14 -7.46
C GLN A 69 1.69 -5.68 -7.15
N VAL A 70 2.28 -5.08 -6.12
CA VAL A 70 2.03 -3.68 -5.76
C VAL A 70 2.53 -2.75 -6.87
N TRP A 71 3.69 -3.04 -7.46
CA TRP A 71 4.24 -2.28 -8.57
C TRP A 71 3.34 -2.32 -9.81
N GLU A 72 2.90 -3.51 -10.21
CA GLU A 72 1.96 -3.70 -11.31
C GLU A 72 0.64 -2.95 -11.07
N ALA A 73 0.14 -2.99 -9.83
CA ALA A 73 -1.11 -2.30 -9.47
C ALA A 73 -1.00 -0.78 -9.58
N ILE A 74 0.16 -0.21 -9.23
CA ILE A 74 0.43 1.22 -9.40
C ILE A 74 0.61 1.56 -10.88
N ARG A 75 1.37 0.75 -11.63
CA ARG A 75 1.65 0.96 -13.06
C ARG A 75 0.39 0.99 -13.94
N ARG A 76 -0.65 0.25 -13.55
CA ARG A 76 -1.96 0.23 -14.25
C ARG A 76 -2.83 1.46 -14.00
N ARG A 77 -2.46 2.33 -13.05
CA ARG A 77 -3.21 3.56 -12.77
C ARG A 77 -2.85 4.67 -13.74
N GLU A 78 -3.72 5.65 -13.81
CA GLU A 78 -3.45 6.90 -14.52
C GLU A 78 -2.15 7.52 -14.00
N LEU A 79 -1.24 7.87 -14.93
CA LEU A 79 0.10 8.39 -14.63
C LEU A 79 1.01 7.46 -13.80
N ALA A 80 0.68 6.16 -13.67
CA ALA A 80 1.45 5.20 -12.88
C ALA A 80 1.64 5.62 -11.40
N ARG A 81 0.63 6.29 -10.80
CA ARG A 81 0.71 6.86 -9.45
C ARG A 81 -0.40 6.39 -8.52
N ALA A 82 -0.06 6.24 -7.25
CA ALA A 82 -1.02 6.17 -6.14
C ALA A 82 -0.77 7.34 -5.18
N SER A 83 -1.83 8.01 -4.74
CA SER A 83 -1.72 9.24 -3.94
C SER A 83 -2.65 9.25 -2.73
N VAL A 84 -2.25 9.96 -1.69
CA VAL A 84 -3.07 10.21 -0.52
C VAL A 84 -3.09 11.70 -0.22
N LYS A 85 -4.30 12.27 -0.12
CA LYS A 85 -4.50 13.65 0.32
C LYS A 85 -4.41 13.69 1.85
N THR A 86 -3.62 14.61 2.36
CA THR A 86 -3.40 14.86 3.78
C THR A 86 -3.74 16.31 4.12
N ASN A 87 -3.81 16.63 5.42
CA ASN A 87 -4.03 18.01 5.87
C ASN A 87 -2.90 18.97 5.47
N ALA A 88 -1.69 18.46 5.20
CA ALA A 88 -0.51 19.26 4.86
C ALA A 88 -0.20 19.29 3.34
N GLY A 89 -1.11 18.80 2.50
CA GLY A 89 -0.90 18.64 1.06
C GLY A 89 -1.11 17.19 0.61
N TYR A 90 -0.51 16.80 -0.52
CA TYR A 90 -0.63 15.43 -1.03
C TYR A 90 0.71 14.70 -1.02
N LYS A 91 0.65 13.40 -0.74
CA LYS A 91 1.77 12.48 -0.90
C LYS A 91 1.44 11.51 -2.02
N TYR A 92 2.43 11.09 -2.78
CA TYR A 92 2.23 10.07 -3.80
C TYR A 92 3.45 9.17 -3.96
N VAL A 93 3.18 7.97 -4.45
CA VAL A 93 4.16 7.01 -4.94
C VAL A 93 3.95 6.79 -6.42
N GLU A 94 5.03 6.57 -7.15
CA GLU A 94 5.05 6.31 -8.58
C GLU A 94 5.81 5.01 -8.84
N ALA A 95 5.29 4.18 -9.75
CA ALA A 95 6.01 3.03 -10.28
C ALA A 95 6.95 3.51 -11.39
N THR A 96 8.25 3.28 -11.24
CA THR A 96 9.28 3.65 -12.21
C THR A 96 9.40 2.58 -13.29
N ASP A 97 9.97 2.92 -14.45
CA ASP A 97 10.21 1.96 -15.52
C ASP A 97 11.20 0.85 -15.15
N GLU A 98 12.07 1.09 -14.17
CA GLU A 98 13.09 0.16 -13.70
C GLU A 98 12.54 -0.92 -12.76
N GLY A 99 11.23 -0.95 -12.53
CA GLY A 99 10.64 -1.90 -11.59
C GLY A 99 10.65 -1.39 -10.14
N SER A 100 10.92 -0.10 -9.89
CA SER A 100 11.02 0.46 -8.54
C SER A 100 9.91 1.46 -8.20
N PHE A 101 9.91 1.94 -6.96
CA PHE A 101 8.99 2.98 -6.49
C PHE A 101 9.74 4.29 -6.24
N SER A 102 9.08 5.42 -6.49
CA SER A 102 9.54 6.74 -6.06
C SER A 102 8.46 7.44 -5.24
N ALA A 103 8.84 8.12 -4.15
CA ALA A 103 7.92 8.77 -3.24
C ALA A 103 8.11 10.29 -3.22
N PHE A 104 7.00 11.02 -3.21
CA PHE A 104 7.01 12.48 -3.31
C PHE A 104 6.02 13.10 -2.31
N LYS A 105 6.37 14.28 -1.82
CA LYS A 105 5.52 15.12 -0.97
C LYS A 105 5.34 16.48 -1.64
N VAL A 106 4.09 16.91 -1.79
CA VAL A 106 3.78 18.23 -2.31
C VAL A 106 2.95 19.01 -1.29
N ILE A 107 3.48 20.17 -0.91
CA ILE A 107 2.83 21.10 0.01
C ILE A 107 2.01 22.07 -0.85
N ALA A 108 0.70 22.07 -0.66
CA ALA A 108 -0.18 23.09 -1.25
C ALA A 108 -0.34 24.21 -0.22
N TYR A 109 0.07 25.43 -0.57
CA TYR A 109 -0.07 26.64 0.23
C TYR A 109 -1.45 27.28 0.05
#